data_AF-A0A7J3TTS0-F1
#
_entry.id   AF-A0A7J3TTS0-F1
#
_cell.length_a   1.000
_cell.length_b   1.000
_cell.length_c   1.000
_cell.angle_alpha   90.00
_cell.angle_beta   90.00
_cell.angle_gamma   90.00
#
_symmetry.space_group_name_H-M   'P 1'
#
loop_
_entity.id
_entity.type
_entity.pdbx_description
1 polymer ?
#
loop_
_entity_poly.entity_id
_entity_poly.type
_entity_poly.pdbx_seq_one_letter_code
_entity_poly.pdbx_strand_id
1 'polypeptide(L)'
;MKKRNIFEVIGSSCELWWKNFVVVLPFVFNAIASVIAFVLLFLIFGLLFAFLFKNSQVLQALTELGKLSTTQLQLNQLNGLDKFVGLLTPQLILYFAIAIVVSTFVLALIRAYFFSGAIAMAVELHREKKTKLKTMANGSQFFWRYFLIELILYVGLFLWLLIFSLPLIIIQKVSLIVVPLISLIALAFLYVLFLLPTYFLVLKDSSVKQAFLGSIKIARKNYWATFALAIIFLLAVILVGLVPWIGWALQMLIVEPIRTIAFVIFVEERTD
;
A
#
# COMPACT_ATOMS: atom_id res chain seq x y z
N MET A 1 0.33 -31.91 -6.72
CA MET A 1 -0.31 -31.73 -5.39
C MET A 1 -1.83 -31.66 -5.56
N LYS A 2 -2.63 -32.09 -4.57
CA LYS A 2 -4.09 -31.92 -4.62
C LYS A 2 -4.43 -30.44 -4.42
N LYS A 3 -5.27 -29.86 -5.30
CA LYS A 3 -5.73 -28.47 -5.19
C LYS A 3 -6.65 -28.34 -3.97
N ARG A 4 -6.22 -27.56 -2.98
CA ARG A 4 -7.01 -27.31 -1.78
C ARG A 4 -8.10 -26.26 -2.02
N ASN A 5 -9.15 -26.35 -1.23
CA ASN A 5 -10.18 -25.30 -1.19
C ASN A 5 -9.60 -24.04 -0.50
N ILE A 6 -10.19 -22.87 -0.74
CA ILE A 6 -9.76 -21.57 -0.21
C ILE A 6 -9.67 -21.59 1.31
N PHE A 7 -10.65 -22.20 1.99
CA PHE A 7 -10.64 -22.33 3.44
C PHE A 7 -9.52 -23.24 3.96
N GLU A 8 -9.19 -24.31 3.22
CA GLU A 8 -8.06 -25.19 3.55
C GLU A 8 -6.71 -24.47 3.32
N VAL A 9 -6.62 -23.64 2.28
CA VAL A 9 -5.46 -22.77 2.04
C VAL A 9 -5.28 -21.82 3.22
N ILE A 10 -6.32 -21.09 3.61
CA ILE A 10 -6.26 -20.16 4.74
C ILE A 10 -5.93 -20.88 6.05
N GLY A 11 -6.60 -22.01 6.34
CA GLY A 11 -6.35 -22.79 7.56
C GLY A 11 -4.90 -23.27 7.64
N SER A 12 -4.34 -23.74 6.53
CA SER A 12 -2.93 -24.13 6.45
C SER A 12 -1.99 -22.93 6.61
N SER A 13 -2.34 -21.76 6.08
CA SER A 13 -1.57 -20.53 6.28
C SER A 13 -1.53 -20.10 7.74
N CYS A 14 -2.66 -20.18 8.44
CA CYS A 14 -2.74 -19.92 9.88
C CYS A 14 -1.87 -20.89 10.67
N GLU A 15 -1.93 -22.19 10.36
CA GLU A 15 -1.11 -23.21 11.02
C GLU A 15 0.39 -22.96 10.82
N LEU A 16 0.80 -22.64 9.58
CA LEU A 16 2.20 -22.34 9.26
C LEU A 16 2.68 -21.07 9.95
N TRP A 17 1.86 -20.02 9.96
CA TRP A 17 2.14 -18.76 10.67
C TRP A 17 2.32 -18.99 12.17
N TRP A 18 1.39 -19.72 12.81
CA TRP A 18 1.43 -19.99 14.24
C TRP A 18 2.68 -20.78 14.64
N LYS A 19 3.07 -21.78 13.84
CA LYS A 19 4.26 -22.59 14.08
C LYS A 19 5.58 -21.87 13.79
N ASN A 20 5.54 -20.79 13.00
CA ASN A 20 6.75 -20.09 12.52
C ASN A 20 6.57 -18.57 12.57
N PHE A 21 6.46 -18.03 13.78
CA PHE A 21 6.26 -16.59 14.01
C PHE A 21 7.36 -15.68 13.41
N VAL A 22 8.53 -16.24 13.09
CA VAL A 22 9.61 -15.52 12.38
C VAL A 22 9.15 -14.91 11.05
N VAL A 23 8.13 -15.46 10.39
CA VAL A 23 7.54 -14.93 9.15
C VAL A 23 6.90 -13.54 9.32
N VAL A 24 6.68 -13.10 10.56
CA VAL A 24 6.13 -11.78 10.90
C VAL A 24 7.18 -10.67 10.83
N LEU A 25 8.46 -11.02 11.00
CA LEU A 25 9.55 -10.04 11.11
C LEU A 25 9.68 -9.08 9.92
N PRO A 26 9.52 -9.49 8.65
CA PRO A 26 9.57 -8.55 7.53
C PRO A 26 8.53 -7.43 7.65
N PHE A 27 7.34 -7.72 8.18
CA PHE A 27 6.28 -6.73 8.34
C PHE A 27 6.57 -5.77 9.51
N VAL A 28 7.11 -6.30 10.62
CA VAL A 28 7.59 -5.49 11.76
C VAL A 28 8.70 -4.54 11.31
N PHE A 29 9.70 -5.07 10.61
CA PHE A 29 10.81 -4.26 10.11
C PHE A 29 10.36 -3.24 9.07
N ASN A 30 9.39 -3.59 8.20
CA ASN A 30 8.76 -2.62 7.31
C ASN A 30 8.12 -1.46 8.07
N ALA A 31 7.34 -1.75 9.13
CA ALA A 31 6.70 -0.70 9.91
C ALA A 31 7.73 0.21 10.60
N ILE A 32 8.74 -0.38 11.25
CA ILE A 32 9.80 0.38 11.92
C ILE A 32 10.57 1.24 10.90
N ALA A 33 11.01 0.66 9.78
CA ALA A 33 11.74 1.39 8.74
C ALA A 33 10.89 2.50 8.11
N SER A 34 9.59 2.26 7.90
CA SER A 34 8.66 3.25 7.37
C SER A 34 8.49 4.43 8.33
N VAL A 35 8.37 4.17 9.64
CA VAL A 35 8.29 5.23 10.66
C VAL A 35 9.58 6.06 10.70
N ILE A 36 10.74 5.39 10.72
CA ILE A 36 12.05 6.07 10.71
C ILE A 36 12.17 6.94 9.45
N ALA A 37 11.87 6.40 8.27
CA ALA A 37 11.95 7.14 7.02
C ALA A 37 10.98 8.31 6.98
N PHE A 38 9.75 8.12 7.46
CA PHE A 38 8.75 9.19 7.53
C PHE A 38 9.23 10.34 8.42
N VAL A 39 9.77 10.03 9.61
CA VAL A 39 10.33 11.05 10.52
C VAL A 39 11.50 11.79 9.86
N LEU A 40 12.42 11.06 9.22
CA LEU A 40 13.56 11.68 8.53
C LEU A 40 13.10 12.59 7.38
N LEU A 41 12.16 12.13 6.56
CA LEU A 41 11.60 12.93 5.47
C LEU A 41 10.87 14.16 6.01
N PHE A 42 10.10 14.02 7.09
CA PHE A 42 9.45 15.15 7.74
C PHE A 42 10.46 16.20 8.21
N LEU A 43 11.58 15.78 8.81
CA LEU A 43 12.65 16.69 9.21
C LEU A 43 13.33 17.37 8.00
N ILE A 44 13.67 16.59 6.97
CA ILE A 44 14.31 17.11 5.75
C ILE A 44 13.41 18.13 5.06
N PHE A 45 12.15 17.77 4.82
CA PHE A 45 11.19 18.67 4.22
C PHE A 45 10.93 19.87 5.15
N GLY A 46 10.70 19.67 6.45
CA GLY A 46 10.54 20.77 7.40
C GLY A 46 11.68 21.80 7.38
N LEU A 47 12.93 21.34 7.31
CA LEU A 47 14.10 22.22 7.17
C LEU A 47 14.15 22.93 5.82
N LEU A 48 13.92 22.21 4.71
CA LEU A 48 13.85 22.80 3.38
C LEU A 48 12.73 23.83 3.27
N PHE A 49 11.60 23.57 3.91
CA PHE A 49 10.47 24.49 3.97
C PHE A 49 10.88 25.79 4.68
N ALA A 50 11.47 25.69 5.88
CA ALA A 50 11.94 26.85 6.64
C ALA A 50 13.01 27.66 5.88
N PHE A 51 13.86 26.98 5.09
CA PHE A 51 14.88 27.63 4.27
C PHE A 51 14.30 28.34 3.03
N LEU A 52 13.50 27.63 2.23
CA LEU A 52 12.94 28.14 0.97
C LEU A 52 11.90 29.24 1.19
N PHE A 53 11.16 29.19 2.29
CA PHE A 53 10.07 30.10 2.60
C PHE A 53 10.38 31.06 3.76
N LYS A 54 11.68 31.30 4.01
CA LYS A 54 12.21 32.10 5.14
C LYS A 54 11.62 33.50 5.28
N ASN A 55 11.24 34.15 4.16
CA ASN A 55 10.62 35.48 4.11
C ASN A 55 9.13 35.45 3.69
N SER A 56 8.49 34.29 3.73
CA SER A 56 7.10 34.17 3.29
C SER A 56 6.12 34.73 4.33
N GLN A 57 5.03 35.31 3.85
CA GLN A 57 3.85 35.64 4.66
C GLN A 57 3.31 34.42 5.42
N VAL A 58 3.63 33.19 4.97
CA VAL A 58 3.27 31.91 5.61
C VAL A 58 3.97 31.73 6.95
N LEU A 59 5.28 32.00 7.02
CA LEU A 59 6.03 31.89 8.27
C LEU A 59 5.57 32.95 9.28
N GLN A 60 5.30 34.18 8.81
CA GLN A 60 4.71 35.24 9.64
C GLN A 60 3.30 34.89 10.12
N ALA A 61 2.42 34.37 9.25
CA ALA A 61 1.06 33.94 9.61
C ALA A 61 1.06 32.76 10.59
N LEU A 62 1.98 31.80 10.46
CA LEU A 62 2.16 30.70 11.43
C LEU A 62 2.70 31.21 12.77
N THR A 63 3.58 32.22 12.75
CA THR A 63 4.10 32.86 13.97
C THR A 63 3.02 33.68 14.68
N GLU A 64 2.13 34.34 13.93
CA GLU A 64 0.96 35.05 14.46
C GLU A 64 -0.13 34.10 14.98
N LEU A 65 -0.36 32.96 14.29
CA LEU A 65 -1.24 31.88 14.76
C LEU A 65 -0.72 31.25 16.06
N GLY A 66 0.59 31.07 16.20
CA GLY A 66 1.21 30.62 17.46
C GLY A 66 1.02 31.61 18.61
N LYS A 67 0.90 32.91 18.31
CA LYS A 67 0.64 34.00 19.29
C LYS A 67 -0.85 34.22 19.60
N LEU A 68 -1.76 33.65 18.82
CA LEU A 68 -3.22 33.80 18.97
C LEU A 68 -3.82 32.91 20.08
N SER A 69 -3.00 32.28 20.91
CA SER A 69 -3.42 31.26 21.89
C SER A 69 -3.97 31.80 23.22
N THR A 70 -4.21 33.11 23.41
CA THR A 70 -4.75 33.57 24.70
C THR A 70 -5.93 34.55 24.73
N THR A 71 -6.44 35.16 23.64
CA THR A 71 -7.50 36.18 23.86
C THR A 71 -8.55 36.50 22.78
N GLN A 72 -8.63 35.87 21.61
CA GLN A 72 -9.59 36.32 20.56
C GLN A 72 -10.21 35.20 19.72
N LEU A 73 -10.89 34.25 20.35
CA LEU A 73 -11.40 33.05 19.66
C LEU A 73 -12.81 33.18 19.05
N GLN A 74 -13.48 34.34 19.08
CA GLN A 74 -14.88 34.43 18.64
C GLN A 74 -15.19 35.30 17.40
N LEU A 75 -14.28 36.12 16.88
CA LEU A 75 -14.58 36.99 15.71
C LEU A 75 -13.87 36.62 14.40
N ASN A 76 -12.85 35.73 14.43
CA ASN A 76 -11.96 35.48 13.29
C ASN A 76 -12.23 34.19 12.50
N GLN A 77 -13.27 33.42 12.82
CA GLN A 77 -13.51 32.12 12.17
C GLN A 77 -13.90 32.23 10.68
N LEU A 78 -14.53 33.32 10.26
CA LEU A 78 -14.83 33.58 8.83
C LEU A 78 -13.63 34.13 8.05
N ASN A 79 -12.83 35.04 8.64
CA ASN A 79 -11.64 35.62 7.99
C ASN A 79 -10.43 34.65 7.96
N GLY A 80 -10.45 33.59 8.77
CA GLY A 80 -9.39 32.58 8.83
C GLY A 80 -9.34 31.68 7.60
N LEU A 81 -10.49 31.39 6.99
CA LEU A 81 -10.58 30.53 5.81
C LEU A 81 -10.01 31.24 4.57
N ASP A 82 -10.33 32.52 4.38
CA ASP A 82 -9.80 33.34 3.28
C ASP A 82 -8.29 33.56 3.41
N LYS A 83 -7.77 33.71 4.63
CA LYS A 83 -6.32 33.74 4.89
C LYS A 83 -5.66 32.38 4.62
N PHE A 84 -6.31 31.26 4.97
CA PHE A 84 -5.80 29.91 4.70
C PHE A 84 -5.76 29.58 3.20
N VAL A 85 -6.78 29.99 2.45
CA VAL A 85 -6.80 29.89 0.98
C VAL A 85 -5.74 30.80 0.35
N GLY A 86 -5.51 32.00 0.91
CA GLY A 86 -4.42 32.89 0.49
C GLY A 86 -3.01 32.36 0.78
N LEU A 87 -2.84 31.43 1.73
CA LEU A 87 -1.56 30.79 2.02
C LEU A 87 -1.18 29.71 0.99
N LEU A 88 -2.16 29.15 0.25
CA LEU A 88 -1.96 28.13 -0.78
C LEU A 88 -1.44 28.72 -2.10
N THR A 89 -0.28 29.38 -2.02
CA THR A 89 0.42 29.84 -3.21
C THR A 89 0.81 28.66 -4.11
N PRO A 90 0.86 28.81 -5.45
CA PRO A 90 1.26 27.74 -6.36
C PRO A 90 2.60 27.09 -5.99
N GLN A 91 3.54 27.88 -5.45
CA GLN A 91 4.85 27.39 -4.99
C GLN A 91 4.73 26.49 -3.76
N LEU A 92 3.86 26.84 -2.80
CA LEU A 92 3.61 26.02 -1.61
C LEU A 92 2.92 24.69 -1.99
N ILE A 93 1.94 24.75 -2.89
CA ILE A 93 1.25 23.56 -3.41
C ILE A 93 2.26 22.65 -4.11
N LEU A 94 3.10 23.20 -4.99
CA LEU A 94 4.13 22.43 -5.69
C LEU A 94 5.12 21.78 -4.71
N TYR A 95 5.54 22.52 -3.68
CA TYR A 95 6.42 22.02 -2.63
C TYR A 95 5.81 20.80 -1.91
N PHE A 96 4.55 20.92 -1.44
CA PHE A 96 3.87 19.79 -0.78
C PHE A 96 3.63 18.62 -1.73
N ALA A 97 3.29 18.89 -3.00
CA ALA A 97 3.13 17.85 -4.00
C ALA A 97 4.43 17.05 -4.20
N ILE A 98 5.58 17.73 -4.32
CA ILE A 98 6.89 17.09 -4.41
C ILE A 98 7.19 16.29 -3.13
N ALA A 99 6.95 16.88 -1.96
CA ALA A 99 7.18 16.20 -0.68
C ALA A 99 6.36 14.91 -0.55
N ILE A 100 5.08 14.93 -0.93
CA ILE A 100 4.20 13.76 -0.94
C ILE A 100 4.70 12.71 -1.93
N VAL A 101 5.05 13.11 -3.16
CA VAL A 101 5.54 12.19 -4.20
C VAL A 101 6.82 11.51 -3.75
N VAL A 102 7.81 12.27 -3.28
CA VAL A 102 9.09 11.72 -2.80
C VAL A 102 8.88 10.82 -1.60
N SER A 103 8.05 11.24 -0.63
CA SER A 103 7.78 10.42 0.56
C SER A 103 7.10 9.11 0.20
N THR A 104 6.10 9.15 -0.68
CA THR A 104 5.40 7.96 -1.17
C THR A 104 6.36 7.03 -1.90
N PHE A 105 7.26 7.58 -2.73
CA PHE A 105 8.26 6.81 -3.46
C PHE A 105 9.24 6.11 -2.51
N VAL A 106 9.77 6.81 -1.50
CA VAL A 106 10.68 6.23 -0.49
C VAL A 106 9.98 5.15 0.33
N LEU A 107 8.75 5.40 0.80
CA LEU A 107 7.96 4.40 1.53
C LEU A 107 7.63 3.16 0.67
N ALA A 108 7.38 3.35 -0.62
CA ALA A 108 7.15 2.24 -1.55
C ALA A 108 8.42 1.40 -1.76
N LEU A 109 9.62 2.01 -1.79
CA LEU A 109 10.89 1.27 -1.83
C LEU A 109 11.08 0.45 -0.55
N ILE A 110 10.88 1.04 0.62
CA ILE A 110 10.98 0.31 1.90
C ILE A 110 10.05 -0.90 1.88
N ARG A 111 8.77 -0.67 1.51
CA ARG A 111 7.78 -1.73 1.38
C ARG A 111 8.21 -2.83 0.43
N ALA A 112 8.69 -2.47 -0.76
CA ALA A 112 9.11 -3.45 -1.77
C ALA A 112 10.21 -4.38 -1.27
N TYR A 113 11.19 -3.86 -0.51
CA TYR A 113 12.28 -4.67 0.05
C TYR A 113 11.77 -5.70 1.06
N PHE A 114 10.93 -5.26 2.01
CA PHE A 114 10.44 -6.15 3.06
C PHE A 114 9.38 -7.14 2.55
N PHE A 115 8.49 -6.72 1.67
CA PHE A 115 7.44 -7.61 1.12
C PHE A 115 8.01 -8.66 0.17
N SER A 116 9.05 -8.35 -0.63
CA SER A 116 9.72 -9.38 -1.44
C SER A 116 10.42 -10.42 -0.55
N GLY A 117 11.03 -9.98 0.56
CA GLY A 117 11.55 -10.83 1.64
C GLY A 117 10.48 -11.70 2.29
N ALA A 118 9.33 -11.12 2.61
CA ALA A 118 8.20 -11.84 3.20
C ALA A 118 7.67 -12.96 2.29
N ILE A 119 7.56 -12.69 0.99
CA ILE A 119 7.18 -13.73 0.01
C ILE A 119 8.24 -14.83 -0.02
N ALA A 120 9.52 -14.50 -0.10
CA ALA A 120 10.60 -15.51 -0.12
C ALA A 120 10.57 -16.42 1.12
N MET A 121 10.35 -15.84 2.31
CA MET A 121 10.16 -16.60 3.55
C MET A 121 8.90 -17.47 3.51
N ALA A 122 7.79 -16.97 2.97
CA ALA A 122 6.57 -17.74 2.82
C ALA A 122 6.72 -18.92 1.83
N VAL A 123 7.53 -18.77 0.77
CA VAL A 123 7.88 -19.87 -0.15
C VAL A 123 8.67 -20.95 0.57
N GLU A 124 9.74 -20.59 1.28
CA GLU A 124 10.52 -21.55 2.09
C GLU A 124 9.64 -22.22 3.14
N LEU A 125 8.80 -21.46 3.83
CA LEU A 125 7.87 -21.97 4.84
C LEU A 125 6.87 -22.97 4.25
N HIS A 126 6.37 -22.75 3.03
CA HIS A 126 5.47 -23.70 2.40
C HIS A 126 6.16 -25.03 2.08
N ARG A 127 7.37 -24.95 1.50
CA ARG A 127 8.15 -26.10 1.00
C ARG A 127 8.80 -26.90 2.14
N GLU A 128 9.41 -26.22 3.09
CA GLU A 128 10.23 -26.82 4.16
C GLU A 128 9.53 -26.85 5.53
N LYS A 129 8.32 -26.27 5.65
CA LYS A 129 7.53 -26.14 6.89
C LYS A 129 8.19 -25.32 8.00
N LYS A 130 9.39 -24.80 7.76
CA LYS A 130 10.12 -23.88 8.63
C LYS A 130 10.76 -22.80 7.78
N THR A 131 11.02 -21.64 8.37
CA THR A 131 11.76 -20.56 7.71
C THR A 131 12.68 -19.86 8.71
N LYS A 132 13.74 -19.24 8.21
CA LYS A 132 14.72 -18.49 9.01
C LYS A 132 14.78 -17.05 8.53
N LEU A 133 15.15 -16.14 9.43
CA LEU A 133 15.27 -14.72 9.09
C LEU A 133 16.26 -14.46 7.94
N LYS A 134 17.32 -15.28 7.82
CA LYS A 134 18.29 -15.18 6.72
C LYS A 134 17.65 -15.30 5.33
N THR A 135 16.52 -16.01 5.21
CA THR A 135 15.83 -16.23 3.93
C THR A 135 15.17 -14.95 3.42
N MET A 136 14.88 -14.00 4.31
CA MET A 136 14.42 -12.68 3.93
C MET A 136 15.40 -12.00 2.96
N ALA A 137 16.72 -12.18 3.16
CA ALA A 137 17.75 -11.65 2.27
C ALA A 137 17.67 -12.26 0.86
N ASN A 138 17.20 -13.50 0.71
CA ASN A 138 16.97 -14.08 -0.61
C ASN A 138 15.85 -13.35 -1.38
N GLY A 139 14.94 -12.66 -0.68
CA GLY A 139 13.93 -11.82 -1.31
C GLY A 139 14.46 -10.48 -1.82
N SER A 140 15.63 -10.00 -1.33
CA SER A 140 16.16 -8.70 -1.73
C SER A 140 16.60 -8.66 -3.19
N GLN A 141 16.97 -9.79 -3.79
CA GLN A 141 17.28 -9.86 -5.23
C GLN A 141 16.07 -9.51 -6.13
N PHE A 142 14.86 -9.61 -5.59
CA PHE A 142 13.61 -9.26 -6.29
C PHE A 142 13.17 -7.83 -6.04
N PHE A 143 13.83 -7.10 -5.13
CA PHE A 143 13.44 -5.77 -4.67
C PHE A 143 13.05 -4.81 -5.81
N TRP A 144 13.96 -4.57 -6.75
CA TRP A 144 13.71 -3.62 -7.85
C TRP A 144 12.58 -4.07 -8.78
N ARG A 145 12.48 -5.37 -9.05
CA ARG A 145 11.42 -5.94 -9.88
C ARG A 145 10.06 -5.88 -9.17
N TYR A 146 10.04 -6.11 -7.86
CA TYR A 146 8.86 -6.02 -7.01
C TYR A 146 8.37 -4.57 -6.97
N PHE A 147 9.29 -3.62 -6.70
CA PHE A 147 9.00 -2.19 -6.74
C PHE A 147 8.42 -1.77 -8.08
N LEU A 148 9.01 -2.21 -9.20
CA LEU A 148 8.51 -1.88 -10.53
C LEU A 148 7.11 -2.44 -10.80
N ILE A 149 6.80 -3.65 -10.32
CA ILE A 149 5.44 -4.21 -10.40
C ILE A 149 4.46 -3.32 -9.62
N GLU A 150 4.76 -3.01 -8.36
CA GLU A 150 3.88 -2.16 -7.55
C GLU A 150 3.72 -0.76 -8.18
N LEU A 151 4.80 -0.18 -8.70
CA LEU A 151 4.75 1.11 -9.39
C LEU A 151 3.84 1.06 -10.61
N ILE A 152 3.93 0.02 -11.45
CA ILE A 152 3.05 -0.16 -12.61
C ILE A 152 1.58 -0.27 -12.16
N LEU A 153 1.30 -1.01 -11.09
CA LEU A 153 -0.05 -1.15 -10.54
C LEU A 153 -0.58 0.18 -9.99
N TYR A 154 0.24 0.92 -9.24
CA TYR A 154 -0.13 2.22 -8.68
C TYR A 154 -0.36 3.27 -9.77
N VAL A 155 0.52 3.34 -10.78
CA VAL A 155 0.33 4.22 -11.94
C VAL A 155 -0.93 3.83 -12.72
N GLY A 156 -1.16 2.54 -12.93
CA GLY A 156 -2.38 2.04 -13.57
C GLY A 156 -3.66 2.44 -12.82
N LEU A 157 -3.68 2.28 -11.50
CA LEU A 157 -4.78 2.71 -10.64
C LEU A 157 -4.96 4.23 -10.66
N PHE A 158 -3.87 4.99 -10.63
CA PHE A 158 -3.91 6.45 -10.70
C PHE A 158 -4.49 6.93 -12.02
N LEU A 159 -4.04 6.36 -13.15
CA LEU A 159 -4.60 6.64 -14.47
C LEU A 159 -6.08 6.26 -14.56
N TRP A 160 -6.48 5.12 -13.96
CA TRP A 160 -7.89 4.73 -13.87
C TRP A 160 -8.72 5.80 -13.15
N LEU A 161 -8.27 6.26 -11.98
CA LEU A 161 -8.96 7.29 -11.22
C LEU A 161 -9.05 8.60 -11.99
N LEU A 162 -7.98 9.01 -12.68
CA LEU A 162 -8.01 10.19 -13.54
C LEU A 162 -9.02 10.06 -14.68
N ILE A 163 -9.00 8.95 -15.42
CA ILE A 163 -9.90 8.77 -16.58
C ILE A 163 -11.37 8.79 -16.16
N PHE A 164 -11.72 8.08 -15.07
CA PHE A 164 -13.12 7.87 -14.69
C PHE A 164 -13.67 8.87 -13.67
N SER A 165 -12.81 9.55 -12.90
CA SER A 165 -13.25 10.50 -11.86
C SER A 165 -13.07 11.96 -12.27
N LEU A 166 -12.08 12.29 -13.12
CA LEU A 166 -11.81 13.67 -13.54
C LEU A 166 -12.99 14.31 -14.31
N PRO A 167 -13.72 13.60 -15.21
CA PRO A 167 -14.87 14.19 -15.90
C PRO A 167 -15.99 14.64 -14.97
N LEU A 168 -16.21 13.93 -13.84
CA LEU A 168 -17.19 14.32 -12.83
C LEU A 168 -16.80 15.64 -12.15
N ILE A 169 -15.51 15.82 -11.86
CA ILE A 169 -14.96 17.01 -11.20
C ILE A 169 -15.02 18.23 -12.14
N ILE A 170 -14.69 18.05 -13.41
CA ILE A 170 -14.64 19.15 -14.39
C ILE A 170 -16.05 19.58 -14.82
N ILE A 171 -16.93 18.62 -15.15
CA ILE A 171 -18.23 18.92 -15.77
C ILE A 171 -19.29 19.22 -14.71
N GLN A 172 -19.04 18.88 -13.43
CA GLN A 172 -19.93 19.13 -12.28
C GLN A 172 -21.38 18.63 -12.46
N LYS A 173 -21.62 17.70 -13.38
CA LYS A 173 -22.93 17.07 -13.59
C LYS A 173 -23.05 15.85 -12.70
N VAL A 174 -23.93 15.93 -11.69
CA VAL A 174 -24.20 14.84 -10.75
C VAL A 174 -24.62 13.54 -11.46
N SER A 175 -25.32 13.63 -12.60
CA SER A 175 -25.69 12.45 -13.40
C SER A 175 -24.49 11.65 -13.93
N LEU A 176 -23.30 12.25 -14.02
CA LEU A 176 -22.08 11.55 -14.41
C LEU A 176 -21.50 10.69 -13.28
N ILE A 177 -22.06 10.71 -12.07
CA ILE A 177 -21.61 9.84 -10.95
C ILE A 177 -21.78 8.36 -11.26
N VAL A 178 -22.68 8.02 -12.20
CA VAL A 178 -22.89 6.65 -12.68
C VAL A 178 -21.62 6.11 -13.36
N VAL A 179 -20.84 6.96 -14.02
CA VAL A 179 -19.61 6.57 -14.74
C VAL A 179 -18.54 6.00 -13.79
N PRO A 180 -18.10 6.70 -12.73
CA PRO A 180 -17.16 6.11 -11.78
C PRO A 180 -17.75 4.89 -11.09
N LEU A 181 -19.05 4.87 -10.80
CA LEU A 181 -19.71 3.74 -10.13
C LEU A 181 -19.69 2.46 -10.97
N ILE A 182 -20.00 2.54 -12.26
CA ILE A 182 -19.87 1.41 -13.20
C ILE A 182 -18.39 1.03 -13.38
N SER A 183 -17.49 2.01 -13.43
CA SER A 183 -16.06 1.75 -13.56
C SER A 183 -15.50 0.92 -12.39
N LEU A 184 -16.06 1.02 -11.18
CA LEU A 184 -15.63 0.21 -10.04
C LEU A 184 -15.81 -1.29 -10.29
N ILE A 185 -16.82 -1.69 -11.07
CA ILE A 185 -17.02 -3.09 -11.45
C ILE A 185 -15.83 -3.57 -12.30
N ALA A 186 -15.48 -2.82 -13.34
CA ALA A 186 -14.33 -3.14 -14.18
C ALA A 186 -13.01 -3.12 -13.40
N LEU A 187 -12.85 -2.18 -12.47
CA LEU A 187 -11.68 -2.11 -11.58
C LEU A 187 -11.58 -3.36 -10.70
N ALA A 188 -12.68 -3.86 -10.14
CA ALA A 188 -12.69 -5.10 -9.37
C ALA A 188 -12.24 -6.30 -10.22
N PHE A 189 -12.68 -6.38 -11.49
CA PHE A 189 -12.21 -7.40 -12.43
C PHE A 189 -10.71 -7.31 -12.71
N LEU A 190 -10.21 -6.10 -12.99
CA LEU A 190 -8.79 -5.89 -13.24
C LEU A 190 -7.95 -6.20 -11.99
N TYR A 191 -8.41 -5.79 -10.82
CA TYR A 191 -7.74 -6.05 -9.55
C TYR A 191 -7.46 -7.55 -9.36
N VAL A 192 -8.43 -8.42 -9.62
CA VAL A 192 -8.24 -9.87 -9.50
C VAL A 192 -7.19 -10.41 -10.47
N LEU A 193 -7.19 -9.94 -11.71
CA LEU A 193 -6.23 -10.36 -12.74
C LEU A 193 -4.79 -9.92 -12.41
N PHE A 194 -4.66 -8.79 -11.72
CA PHE A 194 -3.39 -8.14 -11.40
C PHE A 194 -2.99 -8.29 -9.93
N LEU A 195 -3.65 -9.17 -9.17
CA LEU A 195 -3.38 -9.39 -7.75
C LEU A 195 -2.10 -10.19 -7.47
N LEU A 196 -1.79 -11.16 -8.33
CA LEU A 196 -0.74 -12.15 -8.12
C LEU A 196 0.66 -11.85 -8.72
N PRO A 197 0.94 -10.78 -9.51
CA PRO A 197 2.24 -10.63 -10.17
C PRO A 197 3.43 -10.63 -9.19
N THR A 198 3.31 -9.99 -8.03
CA THR A 198 4.38 -9.95 -7.01
C THR A 198 4.74 -11.34 -6.48
N TYR A 199 3.77 -12.24 -6.37
CA TYR A 199 3.99 -13.62 -5.96
C TYR A 199 4.66 -14.43 -7.07
N PHE A 200 4.20 -14.30 -8.33
CA PHE A 200 4.85 -14.96 -9.48
C PHE A 200 6.30 -14.53 -9.65
N LEU A 201 6.59 -13.25 -9.42
CA LEU A 201 7.94 -12.71 -9.49
C LEU A 201 8.91 -13.51 -8.62
N VAL A 202 8.56 -13.69 -7.35
CA VAL A 202 9.44 -14.34 -6.36
C VAL A 202 9.39 -15.87 -6.48
N LEU A 203 8.20 -16.46 -6.70
CA LEU A 203 8.02 -17.91 -6.76
C LEU A 203 8.70 -18.58 -7.95
N LYS A 204 8.72 -17.91 -9.09
CA LYS A 204 9.19 -18.46 -10.37
C LYS A 204 10.40 -17.71 -10.92
N ASP A 205 11.08 -16.90 -10.11
CA ASP A 205 12.17 -15.99 -10.49
C ASP A 205 11.94 -15.32 -11.86
N SER A 206 10.76 -14.72 -11.99
CA SER A 206 10.29 -14.24 -13.29
C SER A 206 10.77 -12.81 -13.58
N SER A 207 10.82 -12.43 -14.85
CA SER A 207 10.84 -11.01 -15.23
C SER A 207 9.49 -10.35 -14.92
N VAL A 208 9.46 -9.02 -14.82
CA VAL A 208 8.23 -8.24 -14.54
C VAL A 208 7.11 -8.60 -15.52
N LYS A 209 7.42 -8.66 -16.83
CA LYS A 209 6.45 -9.05 -17.87
C LYS A 209 5.92 -10.47 -17.67
N GLN A 210 6.80 -11.44 -17.40
CA GLN A 210 6.39 -12.83 -17.16
C GLN A 210 5.54 -12.97 -15.90
N ALA A 211 5.83 -12.20 -14.86
CA ALA A 211 5.06 -12.18 -13.63
C ALA A 211 3.61 -11.72 -13.86
N PHE A 212 3.42 -10.65 -14.64
CA PHE A 212 2.10 -10.19 -15.07
C PHE A 212 1.34 -11.23 -15.89
N LEU A 213 2.00 -11.83 -16.90
CA LEU A 213 1.38 -12.85 -17.74
C LEU A 213 1.02 -14.12 -16.94
N GLY A 214 1.88 -14.53 -16.00
CA GLY A 214 1.62 -15.63 -15.07
C GLY A 214 0.40 -15.36 -14.20
N SER A 215 0.32 -14.17 -13.61
CA SER A 215 -0.85 -13.73 -12.83
C SER A 215 -2.13 -13.81 -13.64
N ILE A 216 -2.17 -13.21 -14.83
CA ILE A 216 -3.36 -13.20 -15.69
C ILE A 216 -3.78 -14.62 -16.06
N LYS A 217 -2.82 -15.47 -16.46
CA LYS A 217 -3.10 -16.86 -16.87
C LYS A 217 -3.75 -17.66 -15.75
N ILE A 218 -3.28 -17.47 -14.51
CA ILE A 218 -3.72 -18.24 -13.35
C ILE A 218 -5.00 -17.66 -12.74
N ALA A 219 -5.08 -16.34 -12.62
CA ALA A 219 -6.29 -15.64 -12.19
C ALA A 219 -7.46 -15.90 -13.15
N ARG A 220 -7.25 -15.90 -14.47
CA ARG A 220 -8.32 -16.20 -15.46
C ARG A 220 -8.92 -17.60 -15.26
N LYS A 221 -8.09 -18.61 -15.01
CA LYS A 221 -8.55 -19.99 -14.77
C LYS A 221 -9.21 -20.18 -13.41
N ASN A 222 -8.83 -19.36 -12.43
CA ASN A 222 -9.23 -19.51 -11.04
C ASN A 222 -9.87 -18.22 -10.50
N TYR A 223 -10.63 -17.52 -11.34
CA TYR A 223 -11.06 -16.14 -11.07
C TYR A 223 -11.82 -16.04 -9.76
N TRP A 224 -12.88 -16.85 -9.61
CA TRP A 224 -13.72 -16.86 -8.41
C TRP A 224 -12.94 -17.24 -7.15
N ALA A 225 -11.97 -18.15 -7.26
CA ALA A 225 -11.16 -18.54 -6.12
C ALA A 225 -10.17 -17.43 -5.71
N THR A 226 -9.57 -16.75 -6.69
CA THR A 226 -8.68 -15.61 -6.46
C THR A 226 -9.46 -14.44 -5.86
N PHE A 227 -10.65 -14.16 -6.41
CA PHE A 227 -11.56 -13.12 -5.93
C PHE A 227 -12.05 -13.38 -4.51
N ALA A 228 -12.51 -14.59 -4.22
CA ALA A 228 -12.96 -14.95 -2.87
C ALA A 228 -11.82 -14.87 -1.85
N LEU A 229 -10.62 -15.34 -2.18
CA LEU A 229 -9.43 -15.19 -1.32
C LEU A 229 -9.11 -13.71 -1.07
N ALA A 230 -9.17 -12.88 -2.11
CA ALA A 230 -8.94 -11.44 -2.00
C ALA A 230 -10.00 -10.74 -1.12
N ILE A 231 -11.28 -11.08 -1.28
CA ILE A 231 -12.37 -10.54 -0.45
C ILE A 231 -12.18 -10.94 1.01
N ILE A 232 -11.88 -12.20 1.30
CA ILE A 232 -11.71 -12.67 2.68
C ILE A 232 -10.61 -11.85 3.38
N PHE A 233 -9.46 -11.67 2.73
CA PHE A 233 -8.39 -10.85 3.30
C PHE A 233 -8.72 -9.36 3.34
N LEU A 234 -9.46 -8.82 2.37
CA LEU A 234 -9.94 -7.43 2.41
C LEU A 234 -10.85 -7.21 3.63
N LEU A 235 -11.82 -8.09 3.84
CA LEU A 235 -12.70 -8.05 5.01
C LEU A 235 -11.91 -8.22 6.31
N ALA A 236 -10.94 -9.13 6.36
CA ALA A 236 -10.07 -9.29 7.53
C ALA A 236 -9.29 -8.00 7.85
N VAL A 237 -8.73 -7.33 6.83
CA VAL A 237 -8.06 -6.03 6.99
C VAL A 237 -9.02 -4.98 7.55
N ILE A 238 -10.23 -4.86 6.99
CA ILE A 238 -11.23 -3.90 7.45
C ILE A 238 -11.63 -4.18 8.91
N LEU A 239 -11.99 -5.43 9.24
CA LEU A 239 -12.45 -5.81 10.57
C LEU A 239 -11.37 -5.57 11.64
N VAL A 240 -10.13 -5.94 11.35
CA VAL A 240 -9.01 -5.74 12.27
C VAL A 240 -8.67 -4.25 12.39
N GLY A 241 -8.78 -3.49 11.28
CA GLY A 241 -8.56 -2.05 11.26
C GLY A 241 -9.57 -1.24 12.08
N LEU A 242 -10.78 -1.77 12.34
CA LEU A 242 -11.78 -1.13 13.20
C LEU A 242 -11.39 -1.14 14.68
N VAL A 243 -10.41 -1.96 15.10
CA VAL A 243 -9.93 -2.01 16.48
C VAL A 243 -9.05 -0.79 16.76
N PRO A 244 -9.47 0.14 17.64
CA PRO A 244 -8.70 1.35 17.92
C PRO A 244 -7.32 1.01 18.49
N TRP A 245 -6.31 1.80 18.14
CA TRP A 245 -4.92 1.75 18.63
C TRP A 245 -4.10 0.49 18.32
N ILE A 246 -4.73 -0.68 18.27
CA ILE A 246 -4.07 -1.99 18.13
C ILE A 246 -4.33 -2.61 16.75
N GLY A 247 -5.35 -2.14 16.00
CA GLY A 247 -5.71 -2.69 14.69
C GLY A 247 -4.56 -2.75 13.69
N TRP A 248 -3.73 -1.70 13.61
CA TRP A 248 -2.56 -1.69 12.73
C TRP A 248 -1.52 -2.75 13.10
N ALA A 249 -1.32 -3.00 14.41
CA ALA A 249 -0.41 -4.04 14.89
C ALA A 249 -0.96 -5.44 14.59
N LEU A 250 -2.25 -5.68 14.81
CA LEU A 250 -2.89 -6.96 14.48
C LEU A 250 -2.86 -7.24 12.98
N GLN A 251 -3.07 -6.21 12.14
CA GLN A 251 -2.95 -6.35 10.70
C GLN A 251 -1.54 -6.79 10.30
N MET A 252 -0.52 -6.16 10.87
CA MET A 252 0.89 -6.47 10.61
C MET A 252 1.34 -7.84 11.17
N LEU A 253 0.84 -8.22 12.35
CA LEU A 253 1.29 -9.43 13.07
C LEU A 253 0.54 -10.69 12.64
N ILE A 254 -0.70 -10.55 12.14
CA ILE A 254 -1.60 -11.67 11.86
C ILE A 254 -2.03 -11.65 10.40
N VAL A 255 -2.72 -10.60 9.96
CA VAL A 255 -3.43 -10.60 8.67
C VAL A 255 -2.43 -10.62 7.50
N GLU A 256 -1.45 -9.73 7.50
CA GLU A 256 -0.43 -9.61 6.45
C GLU A 256 0.41 -10.88 6.27
N PRO A 257 1.00 -11.47 7.33
CA PRO A 257 1.72 -12.74 7.23
C PRO A 257 0.86 -13.89 6.71
N ILE A 258 -0.34 -14.08 7.27
CA ILE A 258 -1.25 -15.16 6.85
C ILE A 258 -1.66 -14.97 5.39
N ARG A 259 -1.95 -13.73 4.99
CA ARG A 259 -2.26 -13.36 3.60
C ARG A 259 -1.13 -13.73 2.66
N THR A 260 0.10 -13.33 2.97
CA THR A 260 1.26 -13.64 2.13
C THR A 260 1.47 -15.14 1.97
N ILE A 261 1.37 -15.91 3.07
CA ILE A 261 1.47 -17.38 3.01
C ILE A 261 0.33 -17.98 2.18
N ALA A 262 -0.91 -17.51 2.37
CA ALA A 262 -2.07 -18.01 1.63
C ALA A 262 -1.94 -17.79 0.12
N PHE A 263 -1.49 -16.61 -0.31
CA PHE A 263 -1.27 -16.35 -1.73
C PHE A 263 -0.09 -17.15 -2.31
N VAL A 264 0.97 -17.39 -1.54
CA VAL A 264 2.06 -18.29 -1.96
C VAL A 264 1.54 -19.71 -2.19
N ILE A 265 0.83 -20.28 -1.20
CA ILE A 265 0.21 -21.60 -1.30
C ILE A 265 -0.72 -21.66 -2.52
N PHE A 266 -1.58 -20.65 -2.67
CA PHE A 266 -2.55 -20.58 -3.75
C PHE A 266 -1.87 -20.56 -5.13
N VAL A 267 -0.82 -19.77 -5.30
CA VAL A 267 -0.10 -19.67 -6.57
C VAL A 267 0.62 -20.98 -6.89
N GLU A 268 1.32 -21.59 -5.95
CA GLU A 268 2.02 -22.86 -6.19
C GLU A 268 1.04 -23.98 -6.59
N GLU A 269 -0.05 -24.18 -5.83
CA GLU A 269 -1.02 -25.24 -6.11
C GLU A 269 -1.83 -25.06 -7.39
N ARG A 270 -1.95 -23.84 -7.90
CA ARG A 270 -2.72 -23.54 -9.12
C ARG A 270 -1.85 -23.46 -10.37
N THR A 271 -0.54 -23.31 -10.21
CA THR A 271 0.42 -23.28 -11.31
C THR A 271 0.86 -24.68 -11.73
N ASP A 272 0.95 -25.60 -10.77
CA ASP A 272 1.22 -27.02 -10.97
C ASP A 272 -0.05 -27.82 -11.30
#